data_AF-A0A9Q0MUX3-F1
#
_entry.id   AF-A0A9Q0MUX3-F1
#
_cell.length_a   1.000
_cell.length_b   1.000
_cell.length_c   1.000
_cell.angle_alpha   90.00
_cell.angle_beta   90.00
_cell.angle_gamma   90.00
#
_symmetry.space_group_name_H-M   'P 1'
#
loop_
_entity.id
_entity.type
_entity.pdbx_description
1 polymer ?
#
loop_
_entity_poly.entity_id
_entity_poly.type
_entity_poly.pdbx_seq_one_letter_code
_entity_poly.pdbx_strand_id
1 'polypeptide(L)'
;MNFLSRQTNLRQLIGRMCRSCSDIQVASFSRSSKLMKEPTNKATTKDDQLNKPVEYFGSKAASWTAKQSHYNPNYDEDLWYQPFVISGSLMVFMAYFFIFREENDVDEKLTVSLYDRIEGLEEHQLEQSLKYNKSKGLSTLELENRLKELRETGK
;
A
#
# COMPACT_ATOMS: atom_id res chain seq x y z
N MET A 1 -39.10 8.31 -19.19
CA MET A 1 -38.91 6.90 -18.79
C MET A 1 -38.10 6.24 -19.91
N ASN A 2 -36.87 5.76 -19.82
CA ASN A 2 -35.88 5.51 -18.76
C ASN A 2 -34.50 5.63 -19.46
N PHE A 3 -33.60 6.53 -19.08
CA PHE A 3 -32.56 6.41 -18.06
C PHE A 3 -31.68 5.14 -18.18
N LEU A 4 -30.40 5.38 -18.54
CA LEU A 4 -29.19 4.57 -18.30
C LEU A 4 -28.80 3.48 -19.30
N SER A 5 -28.40 3.91 -20.50
CA SER A 5 -27.24 3.32 -21.19
C SER A 5 -26.06 4.27 -21.01
N ARG A 6 -25.17 3.99 -20.04
CA ARG A 6 -23.79 4.51 -19.88
C ARG A 6 -23.25 4.14 -18.50
N GLN A 7 -22.50 3.05 -18.43
CA GLN A 7 -21.39 2.91 -17.50
C GLN A 7 -20.32 2.03 -18.14
N THR A 8 -19.55 2.63 -19.04
CA THR A 8 -18.18 2.18 -19.34
C THR A 8 -17.30 2.74 -18.23
N ASN A 9 -16.81 1.85 -17.35
CA ASN A 9 -15.94 2.24 -16.25
C ASN A 9 -14.55 2.62 -16.77
N LEU A 10 -14.27 3.90 -16.58
CA LEU A 10 -13.01 4.59 -16.71
C LEU A 10 -12.08 4.14 -15.58
N ARG A 11 -11.15 3.22 -15.82
CA ARG A 11 -10.01 2.94 -14.92
C ARG A 11 -9.01 2.01 -15.59
N GLN A 12 -8.11 2.56 -16.39
CA GLN A 12 -6.72 2.10 -16.51
C GLN A 12 -5.85 3.24 -17.06
N LEU A 13 -5.32 4.05 -16.16
CA LEU A 13 -4.18 4.91 -16.43
C LEU A 13 -3.44 5.11 -15.11
N ILE A 14 -2.12 5.22 -15.22
CA ILE A 14 -1.09 5.30 -14.17
C ILE A 14 -0.66 3.90 -13.70
N GLY A 15 0.59 3.46 -13.86
CA GLY A 15 1.79 4.13 -14.31
C GLY A 15 2.97 3.23 -13.95
N ARG A 16 3.75 2.86 -14.96
CA ARG A 16 5.07 2.24 -14.81
C ARG A 16 6.00 3.19 -14.09
N MET A 17 6.61 2.77 -12.99
CA MET A 17 7.98 3.21 -12.64
C MET A 17 8.60 2.28 -11.60
N CYS A 18 9.54 1.47 -12.07
CA CYS A 18 10.71 1.09 -11.28
C CYS A 18 11.85 0.81 -12.28
N ARG A 19 12.52 1.89 -12.70
CA ARG A 19 13.87 1.83 -13.28
C ARG A 19 14.79 2.35 -12.19
N SER A 20 15.53 1.45 -11.54
CA SER A 20 16.91 1.67 -11.08
C SER A 20 17.32 0.50 -10.17
N CYS A 21 18.22 -0.35 -10.66
CA CYS A 21 19.37 -0.76 -9.86
C CYS A 21 20.44 -1.29 -10.81
N SER A 22 21.51 -0.52 -10.89
CA SER A 22 22.76 -0.75 -11.60
C SER A 22 23.55 -1.92 -10.99
N ASP A 23 24.22 -2.64 -11.88
CA ASP A 23 25.48 -3.36 -11.70
C ASP A 23 25.62 -4.27 -10.46
N ILE A 24 25.27 -5.55 -10.66
CA ILE A 24 25.87 -6.65 -9.89
C ILE A 24 26.74 -7.44 -10.86
N GLN A 25 28.06 -7.33 -10.66
CA GLN A 25 29.09 -8.12 -11.31
C GLN A 25 28.81 -9.62 -11.14
N VAL A 26 28.53 -10.30 -12.24
CA VAL A 26 28.57 -11.76 -12.30
C VAL A 26 30.00 -12.20 -12.54
N ALA A 27 30.64 -12.74 -11.50
CA ALA A 27 31.89 -13.48 -11.61
C ALA A 27 31.70 -14.66 -12.56
N SER A 28 32.62 -14.80 -13.51
CA SER A 28 32.68 -15.88 -14.50
C SER A 28 32.86 -17.25 -13.82
N PHE A 29 31.77 -17.98 -13.65
CA PHE A 29 31.80 -19.36 -13.19
C PHE A 29 31.99 -20.29 -14.40
N SER A 30 33.24 -20.69 -14.67
CA SER A 30 33.56 -21.72 -15.66
C SER A 30 32.94 -23.06 -15.26
N ARG A 31 31.75 -23.37 -15.81
CA ARG A 31 31.17 -24.72 -15.74
C ARG A 31 31.85 -25.61 -16.78
N SER A 32 32.80 -26.43 -16.32
CA SER A 32 33.24 -27.61 -17.06
C SER A 32 32.07 -28.60 -17.14
N SER A 33 31.47 -28.72 -18.32
CA SER A 33 30.39 -29.67 -18.58
C SER A 33 30.98 -31.06 -18.82
N LYS A 34 31.01 -31.89 -17.77
CA LYS A 34 31.08 -33.35 -17.97
C LYS A 34 29.76 -33.79 -18.64
N LEU A 35 29.87 -34.15 -19.91
CA LEU A 35 28.78 -34.67 -20.73
C LEU A 35 28.35 -36.05 -20.17
N MET A 36 27.22 -36.11 -19.47
CA MET A 36 26.56 -37.38 -19.15
C MET A 36 25.87 -37.90 -20.41
N LYS A 37 26.23 -39.12 -20.82
CA LYS A 37 25.65 -39.84 -21.95
C LYS A 37 24.33 -40.45 -21.48
N GLU A 38 23.20 -39.92 -21.94
CA GLU A 38 21.86 -40.45 -21.67
C GLU A 38 21.58 -41.67 -22.59
N PRO A 39 20.94 -42.76 -22.09
CA PRO A 39 20.66 -43.94 -22.89
C PRO A 39 19.63 -43.63 -23.99
N THR A 40 20.03 -43.94 -25.21
CA THR A 40 19.28 -43.81 -26.46
C THR A 40 17.95 -44.56 -26.41
N ASN A 41 16.84 -43.82 -26.50
CA ASN A 41 15.62 -44.31 -27.11
C ASN A 41 15.02 -43.26 -28.06
N LYS A 42 14.99 -43.66 -29.34
CA LYS A 42 14.26 -43.11 -30.49
C LYS A 42 14.56 -41.64 -30.84
N ALA A 43 15.56 -41.48 -31.70
CA ALA A 43 15.83 -40.27 -32.47
C ALA A 43 14.71 -40.07 -33.51
N THR A 44 13.73 -39.25 -33.16
CA THR A 44 13.02 -38.40 -34.11
C THR A 44 13.33 -36.96 -33.71
N THR A 45 13.98 -36.25 -34.63
CA THR A 45 14.54 -34.89 -34.57
C THR A 45 14.05 -34.01 -33.40
N LYS A 46 14.94 -33.73 -32.42
CA LYS A 46 14.66 -32.78 -31.33
C LYS A 46 14.46 -31.35 -31.86
N ASP A 47 15.12 -30.98 -32.96
CA ASP A 47 14.98 -29.64 -33.59
C ASP A 47 13.61 -29.40 -34.24
N ASP A 48 12.95 -30.44 -34.77
CA ASP A 48 11.61 -30.31 -35.37
C ASP A 48 10.49 -30.17 -34.33
N GLN A 49 10.74 -30.59 -33.08
CA GLN A 49 9.80 -30.38 -31.96
C GLN A 49 9.93 -28.97 -31.34
N LEU A 50 11.11 -28.33 -31.45
CA LEU A 50 11.34 -26.96 -30.97
C LEU A 50 10.74 -25.90 -31.90
N ASN A 51 10.58 -26.21 -33.18
CA ASN A 51 10.00 -25.30 -34.18
C ASN A 51 8.46 -25.34 -34.24
N LYS A 52 7.81 -26.21 -33.45
CA LYS A 52 6.35 -26.29 -33.36
C LYS A 52 5.85 -25.49 -32.15
N PRO A 53 4.67 -24.86 -32.24
CA PRO A 53 4.04 -24.23 -31.08
C PRO A 53 3.91 -25.22 -29.92
N VAL A 54 4.27 -24.79 -28.71
CA VAL A 54 4.15 -25.62 -27.51
C VAL A 54 2.67 -25.78 -27.16
N GLU A 55 2.19 -27.02 -27.16
CA GLU A 55 0.81 -27.34 -26.79
C GLU A 55 0.64 -27.30 -25.27
N TYR A 56 -0.36 -26.54 -24.80
CA TYR A 56 -0.66 -26.45 -23.37
C TYR A 56 -1.38 -27.71 -22.87
N PHE A 57 -2.45 -28.12 -23.55
CA PHE A 57 -3.25 -29.29 -23.18
C PHE A 57 -2.45 -30.58 -23.38
N GLY A 58 -2.27 -31.36 -22.31
CA GLY A 58 -1.45 -32.57 -22.30
C GLY A 58 0.01 -32.36 -21.88
N SER A 59 0.46 -31.11 -21.72
CA SER A 59 1.78 -30.82 -21.15
C SER A 59 1.78 -30.90 -19.61
N LYS A 60 2.97 -31.03 -19.01
CA LYS A 60 3.15 -30.93 -17.55
C LYS A 60 2.74 -29.56 -16.98
N ALA A 61 2.65 -28.54 -17.84
CA ALA A 61 2.18 -27.22 -17.44
C ALA A 61 0.66 -27.21 -17.17
N ALA A 62 -0.12 -28.06 -17.87
CA ALA A 62 -1.56 -28.14 -17.64
C ALA A 62 -1.94 -28.73 -16.28
N SER A 63 -1.09 -29.58 -15.70
CA SER A 63 -1.29 -30.12 -14.34
C SER A 63 -0.72 -29.20 -13.24
N TRP A 64 -0.06 -28.10 -13.60
CA TRP A 64 0.53 -27.18 -12.64
C TRP A 64 -0.56 -26.33 -11.99
N THR A 65 -0.73 -26.48 -10.67
CA THR A 65 -1.76 -25.75 -9.93
C THR A 65 -1.20 -24.41 -9.43
N ALA A 66 -2.03 -23.35 -9.38
CA ALA A 66 -1.62 -22.05 -8.83
C ALA A 66 -1.02 -22.15 -7.42
N LYS A 67 -1.50 -23.11 -6.61
CA LYS A 67 -0.91 -23.46 -5.32
C LYS A 67 0.58 -23.79 -5.43
N GLN A 68 1.03 -24.52 -6.44
CA GLN A 68 2.44 -24.91 -6.61
C GLN A 68 3.34 -23.74 -7.02
N SER A 69 2.78 -22.68 -7.65
CA SER A 69 3.53 -21.45 -7.94
C SER A 69 3.67 -20.55 -6.72
N HIS A 70 2.62 -20.47 -5.89
CA HIS A 70 2.57 -19.55 -4.76
C HIS A 70 3.04 -20.17 -3.45
N TYR A 71 2.99 -21.49 -3.34
CA TYR A 71 3.34 -22.25 -2.15
C TYR A 71 4.50 -23.19 -2.48
N ASN A 72 5.62 -23.01 -1.80
CA ASN A 72 6.72 -23.95 -1.89
C ASN A 72 6.45 -25.11 -0.93
N PRO A 73 6.31 -26.36 -1.42
CA PRO A 73 6.02 -27.54 -0.58
C PRO A 73 7.16 -27.92 0.38
N ASN A 74 8.29 -27.21 0.34
CA ASN A 74 9.38 -27.35 1.32
C ASN A 74 9.27 -26.33 2.47
N TYR A 75 8.23 -25.48 2.48
CA TYR A 75 7.95 -24.49 3.52
C TYR A 75 6.69 -24.87 4.33
N ASP A 76 6.39 -26.18 4.46
CA ASP A 76 5.33 -26.69 5.35
C ASP A 76 5.76 -26.72 6.84
N GLU A 77 7.00 -26.33 7.14
CA GLU A 77 7.56 -26.31 8.50
C GLU A 77 7.65 -24.87 9.02
N ASP A 78 6.53 -24.13 9.03
CA ASP A 78 6.46 -22.90 9.82
C ASP A 78 6.68 -23.28 11.29
N LEU A 79 7.75 -22.77 11.89
CA LEU A 79 8.08 -23.11 13.26
C LEU A 79 6.96 -22.59 14.17
N TRP A 80 6.42 -23.46 15.02
CA TRP A 80 5.27 -23.14 15.88
C TRP A 80 5.48 -21.93 16.79
N TYR A 81 6.74 -21.56 17.08
CA TYR A 81 7.10 -20.40 17.89
C TYR A 81 7.27 -19.10 17.11
N GLN A 82 7.34 -19.15 15.77
CA GLN A 82 7.47 -17.98 14.89
C GLN A 82 6.42 -16.89 15.18
N PRO A 83 5.10 -17.18 15.24
CA PRO A 83 4.11 -16.15 15.52
C PRO A 83 4.25 -15.55 16.93
N PHE A 84 4.73 -16.34 17.90
CA PHE A 84 4.88 -15.88 19.29
C PHE A 84 6.09 -14.96 19.47
N VAL A 85 7.21 -15.25 18.80
CA VAL A 85 8.39 -14.37 18.83
C VAL A 85 8.07 -13.03 18.17
N ILE A 86 7.42 -13.06 17.01
CA ILE A 86 7.00 -11.85 16.29
C ILE A 86 6.02 -11.06 17.17
N SER A 87 4.98 -11.71 17.69
CA SER A 87 3.98 -11.06 18.54
C SER A 87 4.59 -10.51 19.83
N GLY A 88 5.55 -11.21 20.45
CA GLY A 88 6.26 -10.74 21.64
C GLY A 88 7.10 -9.50 21.36
N SER A 89 7.83 -9.48 20.23
CA SER A 89 8.60 -8.29 19.85
C SER A 89 7.70 -7.07 19.58
N LEU A 90 6.58 -7.30 18.88
CA LEU A 90 5.57 -6.26 18.65
C LEU A 90 4.92 -5.81 19.96
N MET A 91 4.63 -6.73 20.89
CA MET A 91 4.05 -6.40 22.20
C MET A 91 4.99 -5.53 23.02
N VAL A 92 6.29 -5.83 23.05
CA VAL A 92 7.28 -5.00 23.75
C VAL A 92 7.37 -3.62 23.11
N PHE A 93 7.38 -3.53 21.77
CA PHE A 93 7.33 -2.24 21.08
C PHE A 93 6.03 -1.48 21.40
N MET A 94 4.87 -2.14 21.37
CA MET A 94 3.58 -1.54 21.70
C MET A 94 3.53 -1.06 23.16
N ALA A 95 3.98 -1.87 24.10
CA ALA A 95 4.09 -1.48 25.50
C ALA A 95 5.06 -0.29 25.68
N TYR A 96 6.17 -0.27 24.94
CA TYR A 96 7.05 0.89 24.94
C TYR A 96 6.35 2.14 24.42
N PHE A 97 5.63 2.08 23.30
CA PHE A 97 4.98 3.25 22.70
C PHE A 97 3.71 3.71 23.43
N PHE A 98 2.97 2.79 24.05
CA PHE A 98 1.67 3.09 24.66
C PHE A 98 1.77 3.32 26.18
N ILE A 99 2.73 2.67 26.86
CA ILE A 99 2.81 2.69 28.33
C ILE A 99 4.07 3.41 28.82
N PHE A 100 5.25 3.05 28.29
CA PHE A 100 6.52 3.56 28.83
C PHE A 100 6.98 4.89 28.19
N ARG A 101 6.66 5.12 26.93
CA ARG A 101 6.86 6.39 26.24
C ARG A 101 5.71 7.28 26.67
N GLU A 102 6.06 8.36 27.38
CA GLU A 102 5.15 9.35 27.98
C GLU A 102 3.77 9.42 27.31
N GLU A 103 2.81 8.73 27.92
CA GLU A 103 1.40 8.78 27.57
C GLU A 103 0.81 10.19 27.81
N ASN A 104 1.53 11.11 28.47
CA ASN A 104 0.93 12.38 28.90
C ASN A 104 1.23 13.62 28.05
N ASP A 105 2.32 13.73 27.28
CA ASP A 105 2.64 15.04 26.67
C ASP A 105 1.79 15.37 25.42
N VAL A 106 1.45 14.37 24.60
CA VAL A 106 0.63 14.60 23.39
C VAL A 106 -0.87 14.58 23.71
N ASP A 107 -1.30 13.72 24.63
CA ASP A 107 -2.70 13.67 25.06
C ASP A 107 -3.10 14.93 25.83
N GLU A 108 -2.24 15.42 26.74
CA GLU A 108 -2.47 16.69 27.44
C GLU A 108 -2.58 17.85 26.44
N LYS A 109 -1.73 17.89 25.41
CA LYS A 109 -1.83 18.90 24.35
C LYS A 109 -3.18 18.83 23.61
N LEU A 110 -3.76 17.65 23.41
CA LEU A 110 -5.04 17.46 22.70
C LEU A 110 -6.27 17.89 23.52
N THR A 111 -6.16 17.98 24.85
CA THR A 111 -7.25 18.51 25.69
C THR A 111 -7.46 20.02 25.52
N VAL A 112 -6.43 20.76 25.10
CA VAL A 112 -6.54 22.18 24.77
C VAL A 112 -7.27 22.34 23.45
N SER A 113 -8.23 23.27 23.39
CA SER A 113 -9.00 23.52 22.18
C SER A 113 -8.08 23.94 21.03
N LEU A 114 -8.39 23.52 19.78
CA LEU A 114 -7.59 23.90 18.62
C LEU A 114 -7.53 25.42 18.40
N TYR A 115 -8.58 26.12 18.84
CA TYR A 115 -8.68 27.57 18.79
C TYR A 115 -7.68 28.25 19.74
N ASP A 116 -7.42 27.67 20.90
CA ASP A 116 -6.41 28.18 21.84
C ASP A 116 -4.98 27.81 21.43
N ARG A 117 -4.82 26.74 20.64
CA ARG A 117 -3.50 26.27 20.17
C ARG A 117 -2.95 27.10 19.02
N ILE A 118 -3.81 27.51 18.09
CA ILE A 118 -3.42 28.20 16.85
C ILE A 118 -4.05 29.59 16.86
N GLU A 119 -3.23 30.61 17.12
CA GLU A 119 -3.62 32.01 17.05
C GLU A 119 -4.22 32.32 15.66
N GLY A 120 -5.38 33.00 15.63
CA GLY A 120 -6.08 33.40 14.40
C GLY A 120 -6.90 32.32 13.69
N LEU A 121 -6.94 31.08 14.18
CA LEU A 121 -7.72 30.01 13.51
C LEU A 121 -9.23 30.24 13.59
N GLU A 122 -9.74 30.71 14.74
CA GLU A 122 -11.15 31.03 14.94
C GLU A 122 -11.59 32.14 13.98
N GLU A 123 -10.78 33.19 13.80
CA GLU A 123 -11.06 34.31 12.90
C GLU A 123 -11.22 33.81 11.45
N HIS A 124 -10.26 33.05 10.94
CA HIS A 124 -10.32 32.55 9.56
C HIS A 124 -11.50 31.61 9.30
N GLN A 125 -11.86 30.77 10.28
CA GLN A 125 -13.04 29.90 10.16
C GLN A 125 -14.35 30.70 10.15
N LEU A 126 -14.44 31.75 10.97
CA LEU A 126 -15.59 32.65 11.01
C LEU A 126 -15.71 33.48 9.73
N GLU A 127 -14.61 34.00 9.18
CA GLU A 127 -14.61 34.73 7.91
C GLU A 127 -15.10 33.85 6.75
N GLN A 128 -14.61 32.61 6.68
CA GLN A 128 -15.03 31.67 5.65
C GLN A 128 -16.51 31.28 5.80
N SER A 129 -16.97 31.05 7.04
CA SER A 129 -18.38 30.76 7.34
C SER A 129 -19.28 31.94 6.99
N LEU A 130 -18.84 33.17 7.27
CA LEU A 130 -19.54 34.40 6.92
C LEU A 130 -19.64 34.58 5.41
N LYS A 131 -18.55 34.34 4.67
CA LYS A 131 -18.56 34.37 3.19
C LYS A 131 -19.55 33.36 2.62
N TYR A 132 -19.58 32.15 3.18
CA TYR A 132 -20.52 31.11 2.79
C TYR A 132 -21.97 31.48 3.12
N ASN A 133 -22.27 31.96 4.32
CA ASN A 133 -23.62 32.37 4.73
C ASN A 133 -24.14 33.55 3.89
N LYS A 134 -23.28 34.53 3.59
CA LYS A 134 -23.62 35.64 2.67
C LYS A 134 -23.98 35.15 1.27
N SER A 135 -23.26 34.15 0.77
CA SER A 135 -23.57 33.56 -0.55
C SER A 135 -24.87 32.76 -0.57
N LYS A 136 -25.33 32.26 0.58
CA LYS A 136 -26.55 31.45 0.72
C LYS A 136 -27.74 32.21 1.30
N GLY A 137 -27.59 33.48 1.67
CA GLY A 137 -28.64 34.29 2.29
C GLY A 137 -29.03 33.83 3.70
N LEU A 138 -28.13 33.16 4.41
CA LEU A 138 -28.34 32.73 5.80
C LEU A 138 -28.00 33.87 6.78
N SER A 139 -28.44 33.77 8.03
CA SER A 139 -28.15 34.77 9.06
C SER A 139 -26.64 34.91 9.32
N THR A 140 -26.16 36.15 9.41
CA THR A 140 -24.74 36.49 9.61
C THR A 140 -24.47 37.28 10.89
N LEU A 141 -25.51 37.72 11.60
CA LEU A 141 -25.40 38.62 12.76
C LEU A 141 -24.52 38.05 13.88
N GLU A 142 -24.71 36.78 14.21
CA GLU A 142 -23.94 36.09 15.25
C GLU A 142 -22.45 35.98 14.89
N LEU A 143 -22.16 35.63 13.63
CA LEU A 143 -20.79 35.51 13.11
C LEU A 143 -20.07 36.87 13.11
N GLU A 144 -20.76 37.94 12.72
CA GLU A 144 -20.22 39.30 12.68
C GLU A 144 -19.94 39.84 14.09
N ASN A 145 -20.82 39.57 15.05
CA ASN A 145 -20.62 39.95 16.46
C ASN A 145 -19.42 39.21 17.06
N ARG A 146 -19.30 37.90 16.84
CA ARG A 146 -18.17 37.10 17.33
C ARG A 146 -16.83 37.54 16.72
N LEU A 147 -16.82 37.83 15.42
CA LEU A 147 -15.63 38.33 14.72
C LEU A 147 -15.19 39.70 15.29
N LYS A 148 -16.15 40.54 15.66
CA LYS A 148 -15.88 41.84 16.28
C LYS A 148 -15.27 41.67 17.68
N GLU A 149 -15.80 40.77 18.50
CA GLU A 149 -15.24 40.45 19.83
C GLU A 149 -13.77 40.02 19.74
N LEU A 150 -13.44 39.13 18.80
CA LEU A 150 -12.06 38.65 18.62
C LEU A 150 -11.10 39.78 18.24
N ARG A 151 -11.51 40.67 17.33
CA ARG A 151 -10.71 41.82 16.89
C ARG A 151 -10.51 42.88 17.97
N GLU A 152 -11.51 43.09 18.82
CA GLU A 152 -11.42 44.01 19.96
C GLU A 152 -10.55 43.47 21.09
N THR A 153 -10.55 42.14 21.28
CA THR A 153 -9.77 41.47 22.34
C THR A 153 -8.28 41.33 21.99
N GLY A 154 -7.91 41.52 20.71
CA GLY A 154 -6.51 41.56 20.28
C GLY A 154 -5.73 40.27 20.57
N LYS A 155 -6.40 39.12 20.42
CA LYS A 155 -5.79 37.79 20.43
C LYS A 155 -5.55 37.30 19.01
#